data_AF-A0A0Q9QXB1-F1
#
_entry.id   AF-A0A0Q9QXB1-F1
#
_cell.length_a   1.000
_cell.length_b   1.000
_cell.length_c   1.000
_cell.angle_alpha   90.00
_cell.angle_beta   90.00
_cell.angle_gamma   90.00
#
_symmetry.space_group_name_H-M   'P 1'
#
loop_
_entity.id
_entity.type
_entity.pdbx_description
1 polymer ?
#
loop_
_entity_poly.entity_id
_entity_poly.type
_entity_poly.pdbx_seq_one_letter_code
_entity_poly.pdbx_strand_id
1 'polypeptide(L)'
;MQVLPTARAGVGSAVKDAARELGGTLGVAVVGSLFSSLYAARLVEALDGRLPAGLLERAGDSVGFTDALAARSPEVAAAMDGAFMDGLSAACLLIGVLCLLGAAASWIALPGERYDPVAEGVLVDVVADQPH
;
A
#
# COMPACT_ATOMS: atom_id res chain seq x y z
N MET A 1 -1.29 -9.63 -28.79
CA MET A 1 -2.69 -9.80 -28.32
C MET A 1 -3.02 -11.27 -28.16
N GLN A 2 -2.96 -11.81 -26.94
CA GLN A 2 -3.56 -13.11 -26.64
C GLN A 2 -5.07 -12.91 -26.47
N VAL A 3 -5.81 -13.14 -27.54
CA VAL A 3 -7.27 -13.15 -27.50
C VAL A 3 -7.72 -14.47 -26.85
N LEU A 4 -8.16 -14.39 -25.59
CA LEU A 4 -8.94 -15.47 -25.00
C LEU A 4 -10.23 -15.63 -25.84
N PRO A 5 -10.74 -16.86 -26.03
CA PRO A 5 -12.02 -17.07 -26.73
C PRO A 5 -13.09 -16.14 -26.15
N THR A 6 -13.92 -15.52 -26.98
CA THR A 6 -14.94 -14.52 -26.59
C THR A 6 -15.88 -14.99 -25.47
N ALA A 7 -16.02 -16.30 -25.26
CA ALA A 7 -16.74 -16.92 -24.15
C ALA A 7 -16.04 -16.85 -22.76
N ARG A 8 -14.76 -16.44 -22.68
CA ARG A 8 -13.95 -16.38 -21.45
C ARG A 8 -13.28 -15.03 -21.19
N ALA A 9 -13.39 -14.08 -22.12
CA ALA A 9 -12.81 -12.74 -21.99
C ALA A 9 -13.34 -11.98 -20.77
N GLY A 10 -14.63 -12.14 -20.41
CA GLY A 10 -15.22 -11.53 -19.21
C GLY A 10 -14.79 -12.17 -17.88
N VAL A 11 -14.34 -13.43 -17.90
CA VAL A 11 -13.85 -14.12 -16.69
C VAL A 11 -12.47 -13.58 -16.29
N GLY A 12 -11.61 -13.30 -17.27
CA GLY A 12 -10.28 -12.73 -17.02
C GLY A 12 -10.32 -11.32 -16.42
N SER A 13 -11.21 -10.44 -16.92
CA SER A 13 -11.37 -9.09 -16.36
C SER A 13 -11.97 -9.13 -14.95
N ALA A 14 -12.99 -9.95 -14.72
CA ALA A 14 -13.61 -10.10 -13.40
C ALA A 14 -12.60 -10.58 -12.33
N VAL A 15 -11.73 -11.53 -12.67
CA VAL A 15 -10.66 -12.00 -11.77
C VAL A 15 -9.62 -10.90 -11.51
N LYS A 16 -9.24 -10.12 -12.53
CA LYS A 16 -8.29 -9.01 -12.37
C LYS A 16 -8.86 -7.91 -11.47
N ASP A 17 -10.13 -7.57 -11.64
CA ASP A 17 -10.80 -6.57 -10.82
C ASP A 17 -10.91 -7.05 -9.37
N ALA A 18 -11.37 -8.29 -9.15
CA ALA A 18 -11.40 -8.90 -7.83
C ALA A 18 -10.02 -8.93 -7.16
N ALA A 19 -8.96 -9.27 -7.90
CA ALA A 19 -7.59 -9.24 -7.38
C ALA A 19 -7.15 -7.83 -6.97
N ARG A 20 -7.58 -6.79 -7.71
CA ARG A 20 -7.26 -5.40 -7.38
C ARG A 20 -8.04 -4.90 -6.16
N GLU A 21 -9.31 -5.27 -6.04
CA GLU A 21 -10.14 -4.95 -4.87
C GLU A 21 -9.60 -5.63 -3.61
N LEU A 22 -9.33 -6.94 -3.69
CA LEU A 22 -8.73 -7.70 -2.59
C LEU A 22 -7.32 -7.21 -2.26
N GLY A 23 -6.50 -6.91 -3.26
CA GLY A 23 -5.16 -6.36 -3.06
C GLY A 23 -5.17 -5.00 -2.38
N GLY A 24 -6.09 -4.11 -2.76
CA GLY A 24 -6.25 -2.79 -2.14
C GLY A 24 -6.67 -2.88 -0.68
N THR A 25 -7.71 -3.68 -0.39
CA THR A 25 -8.22 -3.86 0.98
C THR A 25 -7.20 -4.54 1.89
N LEU A 26 -6.52 -5.60 1.41
CA LEU A 26 -5.49 -6.30 2.16
C LEU A 26 -4.26 -5.40 2.39
N GLY A 27 -3.86 -4.60 1.40
CA GLY A 27 -2.78 -3.64 1.55
C GLY A 27 -3.06 -2.62 2.66
N VAL A 28 -4.24 -2.02 2.66
CA VAL A 28 -4.67 -1.08 3.72
C VAL A 28 -4.69 -1.77 5.08
N ALA A 29 -5.21 -2.99 5.17
CA ALA A 29 -5.29 -3.74 6.42
C ALA A 29 -3.91 -4.07 7.00
N VAL A 30 -2.99 -4.57 6.19
CA VAL A 30 -1.63 -4.95 6.64
C VAL A 30 -0.83 -3.72 7.04
N VAL A 31 -0.83 -2.67 6.19
CA VAL A 31 -0.07 -1.44 6.47
C VAL A 31 -0.64 -0.72 7.68
N GLY A 32 -1.97 -0.61 7.78
CA GLY A 32 -2.64 0.03 8.92
C GLY A 32 -2.41 -0.73 10.23
N SER A 33 -2.42 -2.06 10.19
CA SER A 33 -2.13 -2.89 11.37
C SER A 33 -0.69 -2.69 11.85
N LEU A 34 0.29 -2.73 10.93
CA LEU A 34 1.69 -2.49 11.27
C LEU A 34 1.89 -1.09 11.86
N PHE A 35 1.35 -0.07 11.20
CA PHE A 35 1.41 1.31 11.67
C PHE A 35 0.82 1.45 13.08
N SER A 36 -0.40 0.92 13.30
CA SER A 36 -1.10 1.02 14.57
C SER A 36 -0.35 0.30 15.70
N SER A 37 0.18 -0.89 15.44
CA SER A 37 0.96 -1.64 16.44
C SER A 37 2.27 -0.93 16.81
N LEU A 38 3.00 -0.41 15.83
CA LEU A 38 4.25 0.31 16.09
C LEU A 38 4.00 1.65 16.78
N TYR A 39 3.00 2.40 16.34
CA TYR A 39 2.61 3.65 16.99
C TYR A 39 2.28 3.43 18.47
N ALA A 40 1.41 2.47 18.81
CA ALA A 40 1.04 2.21 20.19
C ALA A 40 2.24 1.76 21.04
N ALA A 41 3.09 0.86 20.51
CA ALA A 41 4.28 0.39 21.20
C ALA A 41 5.29 1.52 21.47
N ARG A 42 5.58 2.35 20.47
CA ARG A 42 6.53 3.46 20.59
C ARG A 42 6.02 4.57 21.49
N LEU A 43 4.71 4.82 21.47
CA LEU A 43 4.07 5.78 22.36
C LEU A 43 4.20 5.35 23.83
N VAL A 44 3.89 4.08 24.13
CA VAL A 44 4.02 3.54 25.49
C VAL A 44 5.47 3.58 25.95
N GLU A 45 6.41 3.18 25.08
CA GLU A 45 7.85 3.22 25.38
C GLU A 45 8.35 4.65 25.65
N ALA A 46 7.90 5.63 24.87
CA ALA A 46 8.31 7.03 25.02
C ALA A 46 7.75 7.72 26.29
N LEU A 47 6.63 7.21 26.81
CA LEU A 47 5.93 7.74 27.98
C LEU A 47 6.15 6.90 29.25
N ASP A 48 6.85 5.76 29.14
CA ASP A 48 7.15 4.92 30.28
C ASP A 48 8.02 5.66 31.31
N GLY A 49 7.65 5.54 32.58
CA GLY A 49 8.25 6.32 33.68
C GLY A 49 7.94 7.82 33.68
N ARG A 50 7.27 8.36 32.65
CA ARG A 50 6.88 9.77 32.53
C ARG A 50 5.41 9.99 32.91
N LEU A 51 4.59 8.95 32.79
CA LEU A 51 3.19 8.93 33.24
C LEU A 51 2.97 7.91 34.38
N PRO A 52 2.02 8.18 35.29
CA PRO A 52 1.45 7.14 36.15
C PRO A 52 0.91 5.96 35.33
N ALA A 53 1.11 4.73 35.81
CA ALA A 53 0.78 3.51 35.06
C ALA A 53 -0.67 3.48 34.52
N GLY A 54 -1.66 3.93 35.30
CA GLY A 54 -3.06 3.96 34.86
C GLY A 54 -3.36 5.00 33.77
N LEU A 55 -2.55 6.06 33.63
CA LEU A 55 -2.65 7.00 32.51
C LEU A 55 -1.91 6.46 31.28
N LEU A 56 -0.79 5.77 31.49
CA LEU A 56 0.00 5.16 30.41
C LEU A 56 -0.78 4.07 29.67
N GLU A 57 -1.46 3.19 30.41
CA GLU A 57 -2.31 2.12 29.84
C GLU A 57 -3.44 2.73 29.00
N ARG A 58 -4.14 3.74 29.52
CA ARG A 58 -5.20 4.45 28.77
C ARG A 58 -4.68 5.21 27.55
N ALA A 59 -3.46 5.73 27.60
CA ALA A 59 -2.83 6.38 26.46
C ALA A 59 -2.51 5.36 25.36
N GLY A 60 -2.00 4.18 25.72
CA GLY A 60 -1.77 3.08 24.78
C GLY A 60 -3.05 2.59 24.09
N ASP A 61 -4.15 2.50 24.83
CA ASP A 61 -5.43 1.97 24.32
C ASP A 61 -6.29 3.00 23.59
N SER A 62 -6.04 4.29 23.77
CA SER A 62 -6.89 5.36 23.24
C SER A 62 -6.10 6.53 22.69
N VAL A 63 -6.16 6.68 21.36
CA VAL A 63 -5.58 7.84 20.66
C VAL A 63 -6.25 9.14 21.11
N GLY A 64 -7.58 9.15 21.27
CA GLY A 64 -8.31 10.35 21.71
C GLY A 64 -7.98 10.77 23.14
N PHE A 65 -7.71 9.81 24.03
CA PHE A 65 -7.22 10.12 25.38
C PHE A 65 -5.81 10.72 25.35
N THR A 66 -4.93 10.14 24.54
CA THR A 66 -3.55 10.62 24.37
C THR A 66 -3.51 12.02 23.78
N ASP A 67 -4.36 12.30 22.78
CA ASP A 67 -4.48 13.62 22.15
C ASP A 67 -4.92 14.71 23.16
N ALA A 68 -5.92 14.40 23.98
CA ALA A 68 -6.35 15.30 25.06
C ALA A 68 -5.25 15.57 26.10
N LEU A 69 -4.35 14.59 26.32
CA LEU A 69 -3.20 14.75 27.19
C LEU A 69 -2.08 15.56 26.52
N ALA A 70 -1.81 15.33 25.23
CA ALA A 70 -0.85 16.06 24.43
C ALA A 70 -1.17 17.56 24.38
N ALA A 71 -2.45 17.93 24.30
CA ALA A 71 -2.90 19.32 24.36
C ALA A 71 -2.50 20.06 25.65
N ARG A 72 -2.17 19.31 26.71
CA ARG A 72 -1.82 19.85 28.04
C ARG A 72 -0.36 19.58 28.42
N SER A 73 0.36 18.78 27.64
CA SER A 73 1.73 18.38 27.91
C SER A 73 2.53 18.33 26.60
N PRO A 74 3.46 19.28 26.39
CA PRO A 74 4.34 19.30 25.22
C PRO A 74 5.17 18.02 25.07
N GLU A 75 5.48 17.38 26.20
CA GLU A 75 6.23 16.13 26.24
C GLU A 75 5.43 14.97 25.64
N VAL A 76 4.12 14.91 25.92
CA VAL A 76 3.23 13.89 25.36
C VAL A 76 2.99 14.15 23.89
N ALA A 77 2.86 15.42 23.48
CA ALA A 77 2.78 15.79 22.07
C ALA A 77 4.03 15.33 21.30
N ALA A 78 5.23 15.60 21.84
CA ALA A 78 6.48 15.17 21.22
C ALA A 78 6.60 13.63 21.15
N ALA A 79 6.12 12.91 22.16
CA ALA A 79 6.08 11.45 22.15
C ALA A 79 5.11 10.90 21.08
N MET A 80 3.93 11.52 20.93
CA MET A 80 2.97 11.17 19.86
C MET A 80 3.56 11.41 18.47
N ASP A 81 4.18 12.57 18.25
CA ASP A 81 4.81 12.92 16.96
C ASP A 81 5.93 11.94 16.61
N GLY A 82 6.79 11.59 17.58
CA GLY A 82 7.85 10.59 17.40
C GLY A 82 7.29 9.22 17.05
N ALA A 83 6.34 8.72 17.85
CA ALA A 83 5.70 7.42 17.61
C ALA A 83 4.97 7.36 16.26
N PHE A 84 4.33 8.46 15.85
CA PHE A 84 3.69 8.58 14.54
C PHE A 84 4.71 8.46 13.41
N MET A 85 5.81 9.21 13.49
CA MET A 85 6.86 9.19 12.48
C MET A 85 7.56 7.82 12.40
N ASP A 86 7.75 7.13 13.51
CA ASP A 86 8.28 5.76 13.54
C ASP A 86 7.34 4.77 12.83
N GLY A 87 6.05 4.81 13.18
CA GLY A 87 5.03 3.99 12.52
C GLY A 87 4.95 4.27 11.02
N LEU A 88 4.95 5.55 10.63
CA LEU A 88 4.89 5.98 9.24
C LEU A 88 6.12 5.52 8.45
N SER A 89 7.32 5.68 9.03
CA SER A 89 8.56 5.27 8.38
C SER A 89 8.60 3.77 8.15
N ALA A 90 8.19 2.97 9.14
CA ALA A 90 8.11 1.52 9.00
C ALA A 90 7.08 1.09 7.94
N ALA A 91 5.92 1.74 7.90
CA ALA A 91 4.90 1.52 6.86
C ALA A 91 5.44 1.84 5.45
N CYS A 92 6.12 2.98 5.29
CA CYS A 92 6.75 3.37 4.02
C CYS A 92 7.82 2.37 3.58
N LEU A 93 8.65 1.89 4.51
CA LEU A 93 9.66 0.86 4.22
C LEU A 93 9.00 -0.46 3.78
N LEU A 94 7.95 -0.90 4.47
CA LEU A 94 7.19 -2.09 4.07
C LEU A 94 6.64 -1.94 2.66
N ILE A 95 5.99 -0.82 2.35
CA ILE A 95 5.46 -0.53 1.00
C ILE A 95 6.60 -0.54 -0.02
N GLY A 96 7.72 0.10 0.28
CA GLY A 96 8.90 0.11 -0.59
C GLY A 96 9.41 -1.30 -0.90
N VAL A 97 9.51 -2.16 0.10
CA VAL A 97 9.89 -3.58 -0.08
C VAL A 97 8.88 -4.31 -0.94
N LEU A 98 7.57 -4.15 -0.70
CA LEU A 98 6.52 -4.76 -1.51
C LEU A 98 6.57 -4.32 -2.98
N CYS A 99 6.81 -3.03 -3.22
CA CYS A 99 7.00 -2.48 -4.57
C CYS A 99 8.22 -3.09 -5.27
N LEU A 100 9.36 -3.23 -4.56
CA LEU A 100 10.56 -3.87 -5.11
C LEU A 100 10.33 -5.34 -5.45
N LEU A 101 9.63 -6.09 -4.59
CA LEU A 101 9.25 -7.46 -4.87
C LEU A 101 8.33 -7.56 -6.09
N GLY A 102 7.35 -6.67 -6.20
CA GLY A 102 6.47 -6.57 -7.37
C GLY A 102 7.23 -6.25 -8.66
N ALA A 103 8.21 -5.35 -8.59
CA ALA A 103 9.07 -5.02 -9.72
C ALA A 103 9.95 -6.21 -10.14
N ALA A 104 10.57 -6.90 -9.19
CA ALA A 104 11.38 -8.10 -9.45
C ALA A 104 10.52 -9.23 -10.04
N ALA A 105 9.33 -9.46 -9.51
CA ALA A 105 8.40 -10.45 -10.03
C ALA A 105 7.97 -10.10 -11.47
N SER A 106 7.65 -8.83 -11.72
CA SER A 106 7.30 -8.35 -13.06
C SER A 106 8.45 -8.52 -14.04
N TRP A 107 9.68 -8.21 -13.62
CA TRP A 107 10.90 -8.39 -14.41
C TRP A 107 11.15 -9.85 -14.82
N ILE A 108 10.86 -10.80 -13.92
CA ILE A 108 11.04 -12.24 -14.18
C ILE A 108 9.88 -12.79 -15.03
N ALA A 109 8.65 -12.32 -14.82
CA ALA A 109 7.44 -12.90 -15.42
C ALA A 109 7.08 -12.32 -16.80
N LEU A 110 7.54 -11.11 -17.15
CA LEU A 110 7.26 -10.46 -18.43
C LEU A 110 8.50 -10.56 -19.36
N PRO A 111 8.59 -11.56 -20.25
CA PRO A 111 9.62 -11.57 -21.29
C PRO A 111 9.43 -10.33 -22.18
N GLY A 112 10.50 -9.56 -22.37
CA GLY A 112 10.44 -8.26 -23.06
C GLY A 112 10.15 -8.39 -24.55
N GLU A 113 8.87 -8.43 -24.93
CA GLU A 113 8.45 -8.15 -26.29
C GLU A 113 8.36 -6.62 -26.46
N ARG A 114 9.24 -6.08 -27.31
CA ARG A 114 9.20 -4.66 -27.71
C ARG A 114 7.87 -4.44 -28.43
N TYR A 115 6.98 -3.66 -27.82
CA TYR A 115 5.84 -3.10 -28.54
C TYR A 115 6.38 -2.26 -29.69
N ASP A 116 6.21 -2.74 -30.94
CA ASP A 116 6.61 -2.03 -32.15
C ASP A 116 5.35 -1.41 -32.81
N PRO A 117 5.04 -0.13 -32.50
CA PRO A 117 3.86 0.54 -33.03
C PRO A 117 3.91 0.74 -34.56
N VAL A 118 5.08 0.58 -35.18
CA VAL A 118 5.26 0.79 -36.62
C VAL A 118 4.72 -0.40 -37.43
N ALA A 119 4.81 -1.62 -36.91
CA ALA A 119 4.25 -2.81 -37.56
C ALA A 119 2.71 -2.78 -37.60
N GLU A 120 2.06 -2.20 -36.58
CA GLU A 120 0.61 -2.13 -36.48
C GLU A 120 0.03 -1.03 -37.40
N GLY A 121 0.71 0.11 -37.53
CA GLY A 121 0.34 1.16 -38.48
C GLY A 121 0.41 0.71 -39.95
N VAL A 122 1.48 -0.01 -40.32
CA VAL A 122 1.66 -0.54 -41.69
C VAL A 122 0.59 -1.57 -42.05
N LEU A 123 0.12 -2.38 -41.09
CA LEU A 123 -0.95 -3.36 -41.33
C LEU A 123 -2.32 -2.69 -41.54
N VAL A 124 -2.60 -1.59 -40.83
CA VAL A 124 -3.84 -0.83 -41.00
C VAL A 124 -3.86 -0.12 -42.35
N ASP A 125 -2.73 0.48 -42.76
CA ASP A 125 -2.62 1.14 -44.06
C ASP A 125 -2.71 0.15 -45.24
N VAL A 126 -2.10 -1.04 -45.14
CA VAL A 126 -2.17 -2.09 -46.17
C VAL A 126 -3.59 -2.65 -46.34
N VAL A 127 -4.36 -2.75 -45.26
CA VAL A 127 -5.77 -3.19 -45.30
C VAL A 127 -6.69 -2.10 -45.84
N ALA A 128 -6.38 -0.83 -45.59
CA ALA A 128 -7.15 0.30 -46.11
C ALA A 128 -6.95 0.54 -47.62
N ASP A 129 -5.81 0.12 -48.18
CA ASP A 129 -5.44 0.33 -49.59
C ASP A 129 -5.89 -0.82 -50.55
N GLN A 130 -6.65 -1.81 -50.08
CA GLN A 130 -7.19 -2.86 -50.96
C GLN A 130 -8.48 -2.38 -51.68
N PRO A 131 -8.47 -2.18 -53.01
CA PRO A 131 -9.69 -1.84 -53.75
C PRO A 131 -10.62 -3.07 -53.82
N HIS A 132 -11.91 -2.83 -53.61
CA HIS A 132 -13.00 -3.82 -53.59
C HIS A 132 -13.23 -4.47 -54.97
#